data_AF-A0A0G0PQM9-F1
#
_entry.id   AF-A0A0G0PQM9-F1
#
_cell.length_a   1.000
_cell.length_b   1.000
_cell.length_c   1.000
_cell.angle_alpha   90.00
_cell.angle_beta   90.00
_cell.angle_gamma   90.00
#
_symmetry.space_group_name_H-M   'P 1'
#
loop_
_entity.id
_entity.type
_entity.pdbx_description
1 polymer ?
#
loop_
_entity_poly.entity_id
_entity_poly.type
_entity_poly.pdbx_seq_one_letter_code
_entity_poly.pdbx_strand_id
1 'polypeptide(L)'
;MILDSINQELKESLKNGDSEKVGVLRMLKSAIKNTEIEKQADFSKKDVVLTLRKEAKKRQDSIKLFQDNGRQELANTEQRELEIIQAFLPSAMKCHYRSSCQRN
;
A
#
# COMPACT_ATOMS: atom_id res chain seq x y z
N MET A 1 -11.11 11.19 -3.27
CA MET A 1 -10.14 11.12 -2.15
C MET A 1 -9.53 9.72 -2.14
N ILE A 2 -8.28 9.51 -1.70
CA ILE A 2 -7.65 8.17 -1.72
C ILE A 2 -8.48 7.12 -0.94
N LEU A 3 -9.04 7.50 0.20
CA LEU A 3 -9.97 6.67 0.97
C LEU A 3 -11.24 6.26 0.19
N ASP A 4 -11.76 7.16 -0.65
CA ASP A 4 -12.93 6.88 -1.47
C ASP A 4 -12.59 5.86 -2.58
N SER A 5 -11.44 6.02 -3.23
CA SER A 5 -10.93 5.04 -4.21
C SER A 5 -10.71 3.66 -3.59
N ILE A 6 -10.16 3.58 -2.38
CA ILE A 6 -10.01 2.30 -1.64
C ILE A 6 -11.39 1.67 -1.39
N ASN A 7 -12.40 2.46 -1.02
CA ASN A 7 -13.75 1.94 -0.78
C ASN A 7 -14.45 1.48 -2.09
N GLN A 8 -14.24 2.20 -3.20
CA GLN A 8 -14.74 1.80 -4.51
C GLN A 8 -14.09 0.50 -4.96
N GLU A 9 -12.77 0.43 -4.91
CA GLU A 9 -12.02 -0.76 -5.31
C GLU A 9 -12.36 -1.96 -4.41
N LEU A 10 -12.63 -1.73 -3.12
CA LEU A 10 -13.10 -2.78 -2.22
C LEU A 10 -14.44 -3.35 -2.67
N LYS A 11 -15.38 -2.49 -3.09
CA LYS A 11 -16.68 -2.93 -3.64
C LYS A 11 -16.50 -3.70 -4.94
N GLU A 12 -15.61 -3.26 -5.82
CA GLU A 12 -15.33 -3.95 -7.08
C GLU A 12 -14.66 -5.31 -6.84
N SER A 13 -13.69 -5.36 -5.93
CA SER A 13 -13.00 -6.61 -5.56
C SER A 13 -13.97 -7.61 -4.93
N LEU A 14 -14.94 -7.14 -4.14
CA LEU A 14 -16.01 -7.99 -3.61
C LEU A 14 -16.93 -8.53 -4.71
N LYS A 15 -17.21 -7.74 -5.75
CA LYS A 15 -18.01 -8.19 -6.91
C LYS A 15 -17.24 -9.20 -7.76
N ASN A 16 -15.94 -8.99 -7.94
CA ASN A 16 -15.07 -9.83 -8.75
C ASN A 16 -14.61 -11.10 -8.03
N GLY A 17 -14.88 -11.23 -6.72
CA GLY A 17 -14.46 -12.38 -5.91
C GLY A 17 -12.97 -12.40 -5.56
N ASP A 18 -12.28 -11.27 -5.71
CA ASP A 18 -10.84 -11.15 -5.47
C ASP A 18 -10.54 -11.06 -3.96
N SER A 19 -10.44 -12.23 -3.34
CA SER A 19 -10.28 -12.35 -1.89
C SER A 19 -8.93 -11.80 -1.39
N GLU A 20 -7.87 -11.92 -2.21
CA GLU A 20 -6.55 -11.36 -1.91
C GLU A 20 -6.63 -9.84 -1.86
N LYS A 21 -7.16 -9.21 -2.91
CA LYS A 21 -7.30 -7.75 -3.00
C LYS A 21 -8.22 -7.19 -1.93
N VAL A 22 -9.33 -7.88 -1.63
CA VAL A 22 -10.22 -7.52 -0.53
C VAL A 22 -9.50 -7.52 0.82
N GLY A 23 -8.64 -8.52 1.09
CA GLY A 23 -7.84 -8.59 2.31
C GLY A 23 -6.90 -7.40 2.46
N VAL A 24 -6.14 -7.11 1.41
CA VAL A 24 -5.20 -5.98 1.36
C VAL A 24 -5.91 -4.65 1.56
N LEU A 25 -7.01 -4.40 0.84
CA LEU A 25 -7.77 -3.15 0.92
C LEU A 25 -8.38 -2.92 2.30
N ARG A 26 -8.89 -3.97 2.95
CA ARG A 26 -9.36 -3.87 4.34
C ARG A 26 -8.22 -3.57 5.31
N MET A 27 -7.08 -4.22 5.15
CA MET A 27 -5.90 -3.97 5.97
C MET A 27 -5.43 -2.51 5.82
N LEU A 28 -5.32 -2.01 4.59
CA LEU A 28 -4.95 -0.63 4.31
C LEU A 28 -5.93 0.37 4.94
N LYS A 29 -7.23 0.13 4.81
CA LYS A 29 -8.27 0.97 5.41
C LYS A 29 -8.12 1.04 6.94
N SER A 30 -7.88 -0.10 7.59
CA SER A 30 -7.63 -0.15 9.04
C SER A 30 -6.35 0.57 9.42
N ALA A 31 -5.26 0.41 8.67
CA ALA A 31 -4.00 1.10 8.92
C ALA A 31 -4.15 2.62 8.82
N ILE A 32 -4.87 3.11 7.81
CA ILE A 32 -5.17 4.54 7.65
C ILE A 32 -6.00 5.06 8.82
N LYS A 33 -7.04 4.32 9.23
CA LYS A 33 -7.88 4.71 10.37
C LYS A 33 -7.13 4.71 11.69
N ASN A 34 -6.20 3.76 11.88
CA ASN A 34 -5.31 3.76 13.03
C ASN A 34 -4.43 5.01 13.04
N THR A 35 -3.83 5.38 11.90
CA THR A 35 -3.04 6.62 11.78
C THR A 35 -3.89 7.87 12.04
N GLU A 36 -5.15 7.88 11.59
CA GLU A 36 -6.10 8.96 11.89
C GLU A 36 -6.37 9.08 13.39
N ILE A 37 -6.56 7.95 14.10
CA ILE A 37 -6.73 7.93 15.55
C ILE A 37 -5.45 8.38 16.27
N GLU A 38 -4.28 7.93 15.82
CA GLU A 38 -2.98 8.30 16.40
C GLU A 38 -2.66 9.79 16.22
N LYS A 39 -3.00 10.38 15.08
CA LYS A 39 -2.70 11.79 14.75
C LYS A 39 -3.81 12.77 15.08
N GLN A 40 -5.03 12.30 15.30
CA GLN A 40 -6.21 13.11 15.61
C GLN A 40 -6.34 14.32 14.64
N ALA A 41 -6.26 15.55 15.16
CA ALA A 41 -6.43 16.78 14.40
C ALA A 41 -5.32 17.05 13.37
N ASP A 42 -4.15 16.41 13.49
CA ASP A 42 -3.02 16.54 12.57
C ASP A 42 -3.11 15.61 11.34
N PHE A 43 -4.16 14.78 11.25
CA PHE A 43 -4.30 13.84 10.15
C PHE A 43 -4.59 14.55 8.83
N SER A 44 -3.69 14.37 7.86
CA SER A 44 -3.78 14.97 6.54
C SER A 44 -3.74 13.92 5.42
N LYS A 45 -4.07 14.36 4.20
CA LYS A 45 -3.93 13.53 2.98
C LYS A 45 -2.50 13.03 2.77
N LYS A 46 -1.50 13.76 3.27
CA LYS A 46 -0.09 13.34 3.23
C LYS A 46 0.15 12.11 4.12
N ASP A 47 -0.54 12.02 5.26
CA ASP A 47 -0.42 10.89 6.18
C ASP A 47 -0.97 9.61 5.57
N VAL A 48 -2.07 9.69 4.82
CA VAL A 48 -2.58 8.55 4.04
C VAL A 48 -1.51 7.99 3.11
N VAL A 49 -0.81 8.86 2.37
CA VAL A 49 0.27 8.46 1.46
C VAL A 49 1.47 7.90 2.24
N LEU A 50 1.82 8.48 3.39
CA LEU A 50 2.89 7.98 4.25
C LEU A 50 2.56 6.58 4.81
N THR A 51 1.32 6.35 5.27
CA THR A 51 0.86 5.04 5.74
C THR A 51 0.91 4.01 4.62
N LEU A 52 0.42 4.34 3.42
CA LEU A 52 0.53 3.46 2.25
C LEU A 52 1.98 3.10 1.91
N ARG A 53 2.90 4.07 1.96
CA ARG A 53 4.34 3.83 1.73
C ARG A 53 4.94 2.94 2.81
N LYS A 54 4.56 3.13 4.06
CA LYS A 54 5.01 2.31 5.19
C LYS A 54 4.57 0.86 5.02
N GLU A 55 3.31 0.63 4.64
CA GLU A 55 2.79 -0.72 4.37
C GLU A 55 3.46 -1.36 3.14
N ALA A 56 3.66 -0.62 2.05
CA ALA A 56 4.41 -1.12 0.89
C ALA A 56 5.84 -1.55 1.27
N LYS A 57 6.53 -0.76 2.09
CA LYS A 57 7.89 -1.10 2.55
C LYS A 57 7.91 -2.36 3.40
N LYS A 58 6.96 -2.53 4.32
CA LYS A 58 6.85 -3.77 5.13
C LYS A 58 6.70 -5.01 4.26
N ARG A 59 5.89 -4.92 3.20
CA ARG A 59 5.70 -6.03 2.24
C ARG A 59 6.97 -6.31 1.45
N GLN A 60 7.69 -5.29 1.01
CA GLN A 60 9.01 -5.47 0.39
C GLN A 60 10.02 -6.17 1.30
N ASP A 61 10.05 -5.79 2.58
CA ASP A 61 10.94 -6.41 3.56
C ASP A 61 10.53 -7.88 3.83
N SER A 62 9.22 -8.16 3.93
CA SER A 62 8.70 -9.55 4.01
C SER A 62 9.03 -10.39 2.78
N ILE A 63 8.90 -9.85 1.56
CA ILE A 63 9.24 -10.54 0.31
C ILE A 63 10.70 -11.01 0.35
N LYS A 64 11.62 -10.09 0.70
CA LYS A 64 13.04 -10.43 0.84
C LYS A 64 13.25 -11.53 1.87
N LEU A 65 12.67 -11.36 3.07
CA LEU A 65 12.78 -12.36 4.13
C LEU A 65 12.28 -13.74 3.69
N PHE A 66 11.16 -13.83 2.98
CA PHE A 66 10.64 -15.09 2.47
C PHE A 66 11.49 -15.67 1.35
N GLN A 67 12.06 -14.85 0.47
CA GLN A 67 13.04 -15.27 -0.54
C GLN A 67 14.32 -15.82 0.10
N ASP A 68 14.88 -15.12 1.08
CA ASP A 68 16.06 -15.54 1.85
C ASP A 68 15.83 -16.87 2.60
N ASN A 69 14.60 -17.14 3.05
CA ASN A 69 14.21 -18.39 3.71
C ASN A 69 13.74 -19.48 2.72
N GLY A 70 13.88 -19.29 1.42
CA GLY A 70 13.49 -20.27 0.39
C GLY A 70 11.97 -20.49 0.25
N ARG A 71 11.14 -19.62 0.84
CA ARG A 71 9.66 -19.69 0.81
C ARG A 71 9.10 -18.86 -0.35
N GLN A 72 9.41 -19.28 -1.59
CA GLN A 72 9.01 -18.54 -2.80
C GLN A 72 7.50 -18.38 -2.97
N GLU A 73 6.70 -19.35 -2.54
CA GLU A 73 5.23 -19.23 -2.62
C GLU A 73 4.70 -18.05 -1.80
N LEU A 74 5.22 -17.86 -0.58
CA LEU A 74 4.85 -16.73 0.27
C LEU A 74 5.37 -15.40 -0.30
N ALA A 75 6.60 -15.40 -0.84
CA ALA A 75 7.14 -14.22 -1.49
C ALA A 75 6.29 -13.77 -2.69
N ASN A 76 5.78 -14.70 -3.49
CA ASN A 76 4.89 -14.39 -4.61
C ASN A 76 3.55 -13.81 -4.15
N THR A 77 2.95 -14.35 -3.08
CA THR A 77 1.72 -13.78 -2.49
C THR A 77 1.96 -12.34 -2.02
N GLU A 78 3.02 -12.11 -1.23
CA GLU A 78 3.37 -10.78 -0.74
C GLU A 78 3.69 -9.79 -1.88
N GLN A 79 4.28 -10.28 -2.97
CA GLN A 79 4.56 -9.48 -4.15
C GLN A 79 3.28 -9.02 -4.86
N ARG A 80 2.26 -9.89 -4.99
CA ARG A 80 0.94 -9.48 -5.50
C ARG A 80 0.29 -8.44 -4.60
N GLU A 81 0.35 -8.64 -3.28
CA GLU A 81 -0.18 -7.66 -2.32
C GLU A 81 0.53 -6.31 -2.44
N LEU A 82 1.85 -6.31 -2.61
CA LEU A 82 2.65 -5.12 -2.83
C LEU A 82 2.23 -4.36 -4.10
N GLU A 83 2.02 -5.06 -5.21
CA GLU A 83 1.56 -4.45 -6.47
C GLU A 83 0.21 -3.75 -6.31
N ILE A 84 -0.72 -4.38 -5.59
CA ILE A 84 -2.02 -3.79 -5.26
C ILE A 84 -1.84 -2.49 -4.47
N ILE A 85 -0.99 -2.49 -3.44
CA ILE A 85 -0.73 -1.28 -2.62
C ILE A 85 -0.06 -0.18 -3.48
N GLN A 86 0.86 -0.55 -4.37
CA GLN A 86 1.54 0.39 -5.25
C GLN A 86 0.60 1.09 -6.22
N ALA A 87 -0.48 0.44 -6.66
CA ALA A 87 -1.50 1.07 -7.52
C ALA A 87 -2.16 2.30 -6.86
N PHE A 88 -2.23 2.34 -5.53
CA PHE A 88 -2.79 3.48 -4.78
C PHE A 88 -1.76 4.56 -4.41
N LEU A 89 -0.46 4.29 -4.62
CA LEU A 89 0.59 5.23 -4.30
C LEU A 89 0.81 6.21 -5.48
N PRO A 90 0.72 7.53 -5.26
CA PRO A 90 0.93 8.53 -6.31
C PRO A 90 2.36 8.54 -6.89
N SER A 91 3.30 7.80 -6.28
CA SER A 91 4.67 7.66 -6.76
C SER A 91 4.86 6.58 -7.83
N ALA A 92 3.96 5.59 -7.95
CA ALA A 92 4.01 4.64 -9.08
C ALA A 92 3.67 5.33 -10.42
N MET A 93 2.90 6.43 -10.38
CA MET A 93 2.65 7.30 -11.54
C MET A 93 3.77 8.32 -11.81
N LYS A 94 4.82 8.38 -10.99
CA LYS A 94 5.90 9.37 -11.14
C LYS A 94 7.29 8.74 -11.08
N CYS A 95 7.49 7.61 -11.75
CA CYS A 95 8.74 7.47 -12.51
C CYS A 95 8.72 8.48 -13.67
N HIS A 96 8.78 9.74 -13.29
CA HIS A 96 9.44 10.79 -14.02
C HIS A 96 10.20 11.55 -12.95
N TYR A 97 11.21 10.89 -12.36
CA TYR A 97 12.31 11.59 -11.72
C TYR A 97 12.95 12.43 -12.82
N ARG A 98 12.40 13.63 -13.01
CA ARG A 98 13.10 14.71 -13.69
C ARG A 98 14.24 15.07 -12.75
N SER A 99 15.35 14.37 -12.90
CA SER A 99 16.71 14.89 -12.89
C SER A 99 16.93 16.19 -12.10
N SER A 100 16.62 16.22 -10.80
CA SER A 100 17.02 17.29 -9.85
C SER A 100 16.30 17.14 -8.51
N CYS A 101 16.96 16.52 -7.53
CA CYS A 101 16.65 16.68 -6.10
C CYS A 101 17.91 16.20 -5.34
N GLN A 102 19.08 16.84 -5.58
CA GLN A 102 19.63 17.97 -4.81
C GLN A 102 20.21 17.45 -3.49
N ARG A 103 21.45 16.90 -3.49
CA ARG A 103 22.68 17.67 -3.21
C ARG A 103 22.42 19.14 -2.86
N ASN A 104 22.36 19.41 -1.56
CA ASN A 104 22.94 20.60 -0.98
C ASN A 104 23.78 20.17 0.22
#